data_AF-A0A6L5WFU8-F1
#
_entry.id   AF-A0A6L5WFU8-F1
#
_cell.length_a   1.000
_cell.length_b   1.000
_cell.length_c   1.000
_cell.angle_alpha   90.00
_cell.angle_beta   90.00
_cell.angle_gamma   90.00
#
_symmetry.space_group_name_H-M   'P 1'
#
loop_
_entity.id
_entity.type
_entity.pdbx_description
1 polymer ?
#
loop_
_entity_poly.entity_id
_entity_poly.type
_entity_poly.pdbx_seq_one_letter_code
_entity_poly.pdbx_strand_id
1 'polypeptide(L)'
;MKENAIYIQNFKICIKDFYIKDGKFYYQDFDSNSYKFNLAQYPNEIYTNFIYDTDTKICYMSKNEIIPSLGIYEYQFNFLMGLTAILIAFSFLIGLIIVGATR
;
A
#
# COMPACT_ATOMS: atom_id res chain seq x y z
N MET A 1 9.35 -15.98 9.30
CA MET A 1 7.93 -15.74 8.93
C MET A 1 7.82 -14.29 8.47
N LYS A 2 6.95 -13.97 7.50
CA LYS A 2 6.81 -12.61 6.98
C LYS A 2 5.48 -12.02 7.42
N GLU A 3 5.50 -10.85 8.02
CA GLU A 3 4.32 -10.14 8.50
C GLU A 3 4.24 -8.74 7.90
N ASN A 4 3.02 -8.23 7.76
CA ASN A 4 2.80 -6.84 7.38
C ASN A 4 3.29 -5.92 8.50
N ALA A 5 3.91 -4.82 8.10
CA ALA A 5 4.52 -3.86 8.99
C ALA A 5 4.20 -2.43 8.56
N ILE A 6 4.27 -1.54 9.54
CA ILE A 6 4.17 -0.10 9.38
C ILE A 6 5.56 0.46 9.69
N TYR A 7 6.12 1.24 8.77
CA TYR A 7 7.41 1.88 8.97
C TYR A 7 7.21 3.32 9.41
N ILE A 8 7.90 3.71 10.48
CA ILE A 8 7.90 5.09 10.98
C ILE A 8 9.29 5.66 10.75
N GLN A 9 9.39 6.55 9.77
CA GLN A 9 10.67 7.05 9.29
C GLN A 9 11.38 7.94 10.32
N ASN A 10 10.64 8.76 11.07
CA ASN A 10 11.18 9.60 12.15
C ASN A 10 11.96 8.80 13.20
N PHE A 11 11.53 7.55 13.46
CA PHE A 11 12.15 6.68 14.45
C PHE A 11 12.97 5.55 13.81
N LYS A 12 12.92 5.41 12.48
CA LYS A 12 13.49 4.29 11.72
C LYS A 12 13.10 2.92 12.27
N ILE A 13 11.88 2.79 12.80
CA ILE A 13 11.34 1.54 13.35
C ILE A 13 10.26 0.97 12.45
N CYS A 14 10.16 -0.37 12.45
CA CYS A 14 8.99 -1.06 11.95
C CYS A 14 8.18 -1.60 13.11
N ILE A 15 6.88 -1.44 13.02
CA ILE A 15 5.94 -1.82 14.07
C ILE A 15 4.78 -2.61 13.45
N LYS A 16 4.12 -3.40 14.29
CA LYS A 16 2.97 -4.21 13.90
C LYS A 16 1.69 -3.39 13.90
N ASP A 17 1.49 -2.60 14.95
CA ASP A 17 0.31 -1.76 15.13
C ASP A 17 0.66 -0.53 15.98
N PHE A 18 -0.15 0.51 15.90
CA PHE A 18 -0.05 1.68 16.76
C PHE A 18 -1.41 2.29 17.07
N TYR A 19 -1.46 3.01 18.19
CA TYR A 19 -2.56 3.91 18.49
C TYR A 19 -2.05 5.16 19.18
N ILE A 20 -2.88 6.19 19.15
CA ILE A 20 -2.62 7.46 19.84
C ILE A 20 -3.70 7.67 20.89
N LYS A 21 -3.26 7.98 22.11
CA LYS A 21 -4.15 8.28 23.23
C LYS A 21 -3.55 9.40 24.05
N ASP A 22 -4.32 10.41 24.45
CA ASP A 22 -3.85 11.52 25.28
C ASP A 22 -2.58 12.22 24.74
N GLY A 23 -2.47 12.36 23.41
CA GLY A 23 -1.30 12.95 22.73
C GLY A 23 -0.04 12.08 22.76
N LYS A 24 -0.15 10.84 23.22
CA LYS A 24 0.94 9.87 23.38
C LYS A 24 0.87 8.80 22.31
N PHE A 25 2.04 8.42 21.78
CA PHE A 25 2.18 7.40 20.76
C PHE A 25 2.49 6.04 21.39
N TYR A 26 1.63 5.06 21.13
CA TYR A 26 1.78 3.68 21.58
C TYR A 26 1.93 2.78 20.37
N TYR A 27 2.90 1.87 20.41
CA TYR A 27 3.18 0.96 19.31
C TYR A 27 3.43 -0.46 19.79
N GLN A 28 3.08 -1.43 18.96
CA GLN A 28 3.34 -2.84 19.17
C GLN A 28 4.51 -3.28 18.29
N ASP A 29 5.48 -3.96 18.90
CA ASP A 29 6.63 -4.52 18.22
C ASP A 29 6.35 -5.96 17.75
N PHE A 30 7.23 -6.52 16.92
CA PHE A 30 7.08 -7.92 16.47
C PHE A 30 7.53 -8.94 17.53
N ASP A 31 8.44 -8.55 18.42
CA ASP A 31 8.98 -9.43 19.47
C ASP A 31 8.09 -9.50 20.73
N SER A 32 7.14 -8.57 20.90
CA SER A 32 6.33 -8.48 22.12
C SER A 32 4.86 -8.21 21.80
N ASN A 33 3.97 -8.99 22.43
CA ASN A 33 2.53 -8.77 22.35
C ASN A 33 2.02 -7.58 23.18
N SER A 34 2.92 -6.82 23.80
CA SER A 34 2.57 -5.66 24.61
C SER A 34 2.88 -4.35 23.89
N TYR A 35 2.01 -3.35 24.08
CA TYR A 35 2.22 -2.01 23.55
C TYR A 35 3.31 -1.29 24.33
N LYS A 36 4.34 -0.86 23.61
CA LYS A 36 5.40 0.02 24.10
C LYS A 36 4.97 1.47 23.93
N PHE A 37 5.44 2.33 24.82
CA PHE A 37 5.16 3.76 24.81
C PHE A 37 6.40 4.53 24.36
N ASN A 38 6.22 5.47 23.43
CA ASN A 38 7.25 6.45 23.09
C ASN A 38 6.78 7.86 23.44
N LEU A 39 7.59 8.59 24.21
CA LEU A 39 7.35 9.98 24.61
C LEU A 39 7.63 10.98 23.47
N ALA A 40 8.20 10.50 22.37
CA ALA A 40 8.62 11.35 21.28
C ALA A 40 7.45 11.90 20.45
N GLN A 41 7.71 13.07 19.87
CA GLN A 41 6.83 13.83 18.96
C GLN A 41 6.03 12.93 18.03
N TYR A 42 4.77 13.32 17.79
CA TYR A 42 3.84 12.64 16.90
C TYR A 42 4.55 12.25 15.58
N PRO A 43 4.53 10.96 15.19
CA PRO A 43 5.17 10.55 13.94
C PRO A 43 4.41 11.12 12.76
N ASN A 44 5.04 12.05 12.04
CA ASN A 44 4.47 12.68 10.85
C ASN A 44 4.68 11.84 9.58
N GLU A 45 5.59 10.87 9.61
CA GLU A 45 6.00 10.05 8.47
C GLU A 45 5.75 8.56 8.74
N ILE A 46 4.48 8.17 8.62
CA ILE A 46 4.02 6.78 8.78
C ILE A 46 3.77 6.20 7.39
N TYR A 47 4.52 5.15 7.05
CA TYR A 47 4.40 4.45 5.78
C TYR A 47 3.84 3.06 5.99
N THR A 48 2.75 2.76 5.29
CA THR A 48 2.21 1.40 5.17
C THR A 48 2.95 0.66 4.05
N ASN A 49 2.70 -0.65 3.91
CA ASN A 49 3.29 -1.52 2.86
C ASN A 49 4.73 -1.96 3.12
N PHE A 50 5.14 -2.03 4.38
CA PHE A 50 6.38 -2.70 4.74
C PHE A 50 6.10 -4.16 5.10
N ILE A 51 7.08 -5.01 4.87
CA ILE A 51 7.09 -6.39 5.35
C ILE A 51 8.24 -6.49 6.35
N TYR A 52 7.92 -7.02 7.53
CA TYR A 52 8.90 -7.41 8.52
C TYR A 52 9.14 -8.92 8.41
N ASP A 53 10.38 -9.29 8.19
CA ASP A 53 10.81 -10.68 8.20
C ASP A 53 11.30 -11.02 9.60
N THR A 54 10.54 -11.84 10.33
CA THR A 54 10.83 -12.19 11.73
C THR A 54 12.11 -12.99 11.89
N ASP A 55 12.54 -13.70 10.84
CA ASP A 55 13.70 -14.60 10.92
C ASP A 55 15.00 -13.81 10.75
N THR A 56 14.98 -12.81 9.85
CA THR A 56 16.12 -11.94 9.59
C THR A 56 16.10 -10.64 10.39
N LYS A 57 14.97 -10.30 11.02
CA LYS A 57 14.70 -9.01 11.69
C LYS A 57 14.86 -7.80 10.77
N ILE A 58 14.69 -8.00 9.47
CA ILE A 58 14.80 -6.94 8.47
C ILE A 58 13.40 -6.47 8.12
N CYS A 59 13.23 -5.15 8.13
CA CYS A 59 12.05 -4.50 7.57
C CYS A 59 12.38 -3.91 6.20
N TYR A 60 11.60 -4.27 5.20
CA TYR A 60 11.76 -3.76 3.85
C TYR A 60 10.42 -3.38 3.26
N MET A 61 10.43 -2.39 2.39
CA MET A 61 9.25 -2.04 1.62
C MET A 61 8.85 -3.27 0.79
N SER A 62 7.58 -3.67 0.91
CA SER A 62 7.05 -4.76 0.12
C SER A 62 7.20 -4.39 -1.36
N LYS A 63 8.10 -5.09 -2.06
CA LYS A 63 8.24 -4.95 -3.52
C LYS A 63 7.04 -5.53 -4.28
N ASN A 64 6.08 -6.15 -3.58
CA ASN A 64 4.78 -6.44 -4.19
C ASN A 64 4.01 -5.13 -4.37
N GLU A 65 4.39 -4.41 -5.42
CA GLU A 65 3.46 -3.97 -6.45
C GLU A 65 2.33 -3.02 -6.02
N ILE A 66 2.42 -2.33 -4.88
CA ILE A 66 1.49 -1.22 -4.61
C ILE A 66 2.06 0.01 -5.29
N ILE A 67 1.35 0.53 -6.31
CA ILE A 67 1.71 1.80 -6.93
C ILE A 67 1.48 2.88 -5.87
N PRO A 68 2.53 3.47 -5.26
CA PRO A 68 2.40 4.24 -4.03
C PRO A 68 1.53 5.50 -4.21
N SER A 69 1.41 5.99 -5.44
CA SER A 69 0.60 7.17 -5.78
C SER A 69 -0.90 6.87 -5.92
N LEU A 70 -1.33 5.61 -6.07
CA LEU A 70 -2.72 5.26 -6.31
C LEU A 70 -3.35 4.37 -5.21
N GLY A 71 -2.55 3.83 -4.28
CA GLY A 71 -3.07 2.98 -3.20
C GLY A 71 -3.72 1.66 -3.69
N ILE A 72 -3.45 1.26 -4.93
CA ILE A 72 -3.94 0.04 -5.55
C ILE A 72 -2.78 -0.90 -5.84
N TYR A 73 -3.06 -2.20 -5.84
CA TYR A 73 -2.10 -3.21 -6.24
C TYR A 73 -1.92 -3.23 -7.77
N GLU A 74 -0.75 -3.61 -8.26
CA GLU A 74 -0.40 -3.62 -9.68
C GLU A 74 -1.27 -4.60 -10.46
N TYR A 75 -1.64 -5.75 -9.89
CA TYR A 75 -2.61 -6.64 -10.54
C TYR A 75 -3.99 -5.97 -10.73
N GLN A 76 -4.42 -5.11 -9.79
CA GLN A 76 -5.66 -4.34 -9.91
C GLN A 76 -5.51 -3.23 -10.96
N PHE A 77 -4.35 -2.59 -11.00
CA PHE A 77 -4.02 -1.59 -12.01
C PHE A 77 -3.98 -2.20 -13.42
N ASN A 78 -3.31 -3.35 -13.58
CA ASN A 78 -3.23 -4.09 -14.84
C ASN A 78 -4.61 -4.57 -15.30
N PHE A 79 -5.46 -5.03 -14.38
CA PHE A 79 -6.85 -5.35 -14.68
C PHE A 79 -7.63 -4.13 -15.17
N LEU A 80 -7.50 -2.98 -14.50
CA LEU A 80 -8.18 -1.75 -14.87
C LEU A 80 -7.71 -1.21 -16.23
N MET A 81 -6.40 -1.25 -16.51
CA MET A 81 -5.85 -0.92 -17.81
C MET A 81 -6.37 -1.86 -18.91
N GLY A 82 -6.46 -3.16 -18.63
CA GLY A 82 -7.04 -4.13 -19.57
C GLY A 82 -8.51 -3.82 -19.89
N LEU A 83 -9.32 -3.55 -18.87
CA LEU A 83 -10.73 -3.22 -19.04
C LEU A 83 -10.92 -1.92 -19.85
N THR A 84 -10.13 -0.89 -19.56
CA THR A 84 -10.19 0.40 -20.28
C THR A 84 -9.77 0.26 -21.74
N ALA A 85 -8.74 -0.52 -22.04
CA ALA A 85 -8.33 -0.79 -23.42
C ALA A 85 -9.44 -1.50 -24.23
N ILE A 86 -10.13 -2.47 -23.62
CA ILE A 86 -11.27 -3.17 -24.26
C ILE A 86 -12.41 -2.18 -24.55
N LEU A 87 -12.78 -1.33 -23.59
CA LEU A 87 -13.84 -0.34 -23.77
C LEU A 87 -13.53 0.66 -24.89
N ILE A 88 -12.29 1.12 -24.97
CA ILE A 88 -11.84 2.01 -26.04
C ILE A 88 -11.92 1.28 -27.39
N ALA A 89 -11.41 0.06 -27.49
CA ALA A 89 -11.44 -0.72 -28.72
C ALA A 89 -12.88 -0.96 -29.24
N PHE A 90 -13.82 -1.31 -28.35
CA PHE A 90 -15.22 -1.46 -28.72
C PHE A 90 -15.86 -0.14 -29.17
N SER A 91 -15.52 0.98 -28.51
CA SER A 91 -16.02 2.30 -28.89
C SER A 91 -15.59 2.70 -30.30
N PHE A 92 -14.32 2.45 -30.65
CA PHE A 92 -13.82 2.66 -32.01
C PHE A 92 -14.50 1.74 -33.03
N LEU A 93 -14.68 0.47 -32.69
CA LEU A 93 -15.29 -0.52 -33.58
C LEU A 93 -16.76 -0.16 -33.89
N ILE A 94 -17.52 0.25 -32.87
CA ILE A 94 -18.89 0.76 -33.05
C ILE A 94 -18.90 2.01 -33.92
N GLY A 95 -17.99 2.96 -33.66
CA GLY A 95 -17.87 4.18 -34.47
C GLY A 95 -17.58 3.86 -35.95
N LEU A 96 -16.68 2.92 -36.23
CA LEU A 96 -16.37 2.47 -37.58
C LEU A 96 -17.55 1.77 -38.26
N ILE A 97 -18.31 0.95 -37.54
CA ILE A 97 -19.53 0.30 -38.08
C ILE A 97 -20.58 1.35 -38.45
N ILE A 98 -20.82 2.34 -37.58
CA ILE A 98 -21.82 3.39 -37.83
C ILE A 98 -21.42 4.25 -39.04
N VAL A 99 -20.16 4.69 -39.10
CA VAL A 99 -19.65 5.49 -40.23
C VAL A 99 -19.62 4.67 -41.53
N GLY A 100 -19.30 3.38 -41.43
CA GLY A 100 -19.32 2.46 -42.58
C GLY A 100 -20.73 2.14 -43.07
N ALA A 101 -21.73 2.10 -42.18
CA ALA A 101 -23.13 1.82 -42.52
C ALA A 101 -23.92 3.05 -42.98
N THR A 102 -23.41 4.27 -42.72
CA THR A 102 -24.02 5.54 -43.14
C THR A 102 -23.45 6.07 -44.46
N ARG A 103 -22.58 5.30 -45.12
CA ARG A 103 -22.00 5.60 -46.43
C ARG A 103 -22.53 4.64 -47.48
#